data_AF-A0A933K312-F1
#
_entry.id   AF-A0A933K312-F1
#
_cell.length_a   1.000
_cell.length_b   1.000
_cell.length_c   1.000
_cell.angle_alpha   90.00
_cell.angle_beta   90.00
_cell.angle_gamma   90.00
#
_symmetry.space_group_name_H-M   'P 1'
#
loop_
_entity.id
_entity.type
_entity.pdbx_description
1 polymer ?
#
loop_
_entity_poly.entity_id
_entity_poly.type
_entity_poly.pdbx_seq_one_letter_code
_entity_poly.pdbx_strand_id
1 'polypeptide(L)'
;MTPDRWAGFTPGQQILTPNRWAGFTPGQQILMIANEMNRSRKLVGGPDVAGLRRGYERVLALVDLTIGCSTDRSLRRELLRWRDLPALLYTDARPAVADHDRALRVLLTLSPEAYPQIELLLGRHGTAPD
;
A
#
# COMPACT_ATOMS: atom_id res chain seq x y z
N MET A 1 -25.63 15.65 -6.57
CA MET A 1 -25.46 14.96 -7.85
C MET A 1 -23.97 14.82 -8.10
N THR A 2 -23.40 13.66 -7.78
CA THR A 2 -21.97 13.35 -7.94
C THR A 2 -21.89 12.24 -8.99
N PRO A 3 -21.08 12.38 -10.06
CA PRO A 3 -21.02 11.33 -11.05
C PRO A 3 -20.22 10.15 -10.49
N ASP A 4 -20.85 9.00 -10.65
CA ASP A 4 -20.35 7.66 -10.43
C ASP A 4 -19.07 7.44 -11.25
N ARG A 5 -17.90 7.43 -10.59
CA ARG A 5 -16.59 7.19 -11.21
C ARG A 5 -16.16 5.72 -11.15
N TRP A 6 -17.05 4.80 -10.77
CA TRP A 6 -16.71 3.39 -10.50
C TRP A 6 -17.48 2.39 -11.37
N ALA A 7 -17.91 2.80 -12.57
CA ALA A 7 -18.52 1.88 -13.53
C ALA A 7 -17.45 1.07 -14.29
N GLY A 8 -17.06 -0.06 -13.72
CA GLY A 8 -16.16 -1.05 -14.33
C GLY A 8 -16.09 -2.33 -13.51
N PHE A 9 -17.18 -3.12 -13.51
CA PHE A 9 -17.30 -4.35 -12.71
C PHE A 9 -16.94 -5.59 -13.53
N THR A 10 -16.03 -6.42 -12.98
CA THR A 10 -15.78 -7.80 -13.42
C THR A 10 -16.03 -8.75 -12.22
N PRO A 11 -16.82 -9.83 -12.35
CA PRO A 11 -17.11 -10.73 -11.23
C PRO A 11 -15.85 -11.52 -10.81
N GLY A 12 -15.52 -11.49 -9.51
CA GLY A 12 -14.43 -12.28 -8.92
C GLY A 12 -13.56 -11.53 -7.89
N GLN A 13 -13.63 -10.20 -7.84
CA GLN A 13 -12.99 -9.41 -6.80
C GLN A 13 -14.03 -8.99 -5.75
N GLN A 14 -13.84 -9.39 -4.48
CA GLN A 14 -14.63 -8.80 -3.39
C GLN A 14 -14.30 -7.31 -3.32
N ILE A 15 -15.26 -6.47 -3.71
CA ILE A 15 -15.16 -5.03 -3.57
C ILE A 15 -15.21 -4.71 -2.07
N LEU A 16 -14.11 -4.16 -1.54
CA LEU A 16 -14.10 -3.58 -0.20
C LEU A 16 -14.89 -2.27 -0.26
N THR A 17 -16.08 -2.26 0.33
CA THR A 17 -16.85 -1.01 0.50
C THR A 17 -16.20 -0.17 1.60
N PRO A 18 -16.34 1.17 1.58
CA PRO A 18 -15.84 2.03 2.65
C PRO A 18 -16.33 1.60 4.05
N ASN A 19 -17.60 1.19 4.16
CA ASN A 19 -18.17 0.71 5.42
C ASN A 19 -17.52 -0.59 5.90
N ARG A 20 -17.24 -1.53 4.99
CA ARG A 20 -16.52 -2.76 5.33
C ARG A 20 -15.07 -2.47 5.70
N TRP A 21 -14.42 -1.53 5.01
CA TRP A 21 -13.05 -1.10 5.30
C TRP A 21 -12.94 -0.46 6.68
N ALA A 22 -13.87 0.42 7.04
CA ALA A 22 -13.92 1.10 8.34
C ALA A 22 -14.15 0.14 9.53
N GLY A 23 -14.60 -1.09 9.28
CA GLY A 23 -14.77 -2.12 10.31
C GLY A 23 -13.45 -2.78 10.75
N PHE A 24 -12.36 -2.60 10.01
CA PHE A 24 -11.03 -3.10 10.40
C PHE A 24 -10.33 -2.11 11.33
N THR A 25 -9.50 -2.62 12.25
CA THR A 25 -8.65 -1.75 13.07
C THR A 25 -7.62 -1.02 12.20
N PRO A 26 -7.09 0.14 12.62
CA PRO A 26 -6.05 0.84 11.86
C PRO A 26 -4.82 -0.03 11.58
N GLY A 27 -4.43 -0.89 12.52
CA GLY A 27 -3.33 -1.84 12.34
C GLY A 27 -3.64 -2.90 11.28
N GLN A 28 -4.84 -3.45 11.27
CA GLN A 28 -5.31 -4.37 10.21
C GLN A 28 -5.32 -3.69 8.84
N GLN A 29 -5.81 -2.46 8.74
CA GLN A 29 -5.81 -1.69 7.50
C GLN A 29 -4.37 -1.49 6.97
N ILE A 30 -3.44 -1.10 7.85
CA ILE A 30 -2.01 -0.96 7.52
C ILE A 30 -1.42 -2.30 7.05
N LEU A 31 -1.69 -3.41 7.74
CA LEU A 31 -1.22 -4.74 7.35
C LEU A 31 -1.77 -5.18 5.98
N MET A 32 -3.02 -4.84 5.67
CA MET A 32 -3.62 -5.13 4.36
C MET A 32 -2.99 -4.32 3.23
N ILE A 33 -2.69 -3.03 3.47
CA ILE A 33 -1.92 -2.20 2.53
C ILE A 33 -0.52 -2.79 2.35
N ALA A 34 0.15 -3.18 3.45
CA ALA A 34 1.48 -3.78 3.41
C ALA A 34 1.50 -5.11 2.64
N ASN A 35 0.44 -5.91 2.73
CA ASN A 35 0.30 -7.14 1.95
C ASN A 35 0.15 -6.88 0.44
N GLU A 36 -0.47 -5.77 0.05
CA GLU A 36 -0.56 -5.36 -1.36
C GLU A 36 0.80 -4.84 -1.88
N MET A 37 1.53 -4.07 -1.06
CA MET A 37 2.93 -3.71 -1.33
C MET A 37 3.80 -4.95 -1.52
N ASN A 38 3.75 -5.91 -0.59
CA ASN A 38 4.53 -7.14 -0.66
C ASN A 38 4.20 -8.00 -1.89
N ARG A 39 2.93 -8.03 -2.32
CA ARG A 39 2.55 -8.66 -3.60
C ARG A 39 3.16 -7.95 -4.79
N SER A 40 3.12 -6.62 -4.80
CA SER A 40 3.71 -5.78 -5.85
C SER A 40 5.23 -5.91 -5.91
N ARG A 41 5.90 -6.09 -4.77
CA ARG A 41 7.36 -6.32 -4.66
C ARG A 41 7.86 -7.41 -5.61
N LYS A 42 7.11 -8.51 -5.75
CA LYS A 42 7.46 -9.66 -6.61
C LYS A 42 7.50 -9.32 -8.10
N LEU A 43 6.91 -8.20 -8.49
CA LEU A 43 6.83 -7.74 -9.88
C LEU A 43 7.85 -6.65 -10.19
N VAL A 44 8.50 -6.06 -9.18
CA VAL A 44 9.49 -4.99 -9.36
C VAL A 44 10.70 -5.53 -10.12
N GLY A 45 11.13 -4.82 -11.16
CA GLY A 45 12.21 -5.23 -12.06
C GLY A 45 11.83 -6.34 -13.05
N GLY A 46 10.63 -6.91 -12.93
CA GLY A 46 10.11 -7.92 -13.85
C GLY A 46 9.49 -7.35 -15.13
N PRO A 47 9.13 -8.21 -16.09
CA PRO A 47 8.51 -7.77 -17.35
C PRO A 47 7.04 -7.35 -17.20
N ASP A 48 6.35 -7.76 -16.13
CA ASP A 48 4.93 -7.44 -15.90
C ASP A 48 4.72 -6.04 -15.31
N VAL A 49 5.07 -5.03 -16.10
CA VAL A 49 4.91 -3.60 -15.73
C VAL A 49 3.44 -3.26 -15.48
N ALA A 50 2.52 -3.83 -16.26
CA ALA A 50 1.09 -3.57 -16.11
C ALA A 50 0.54 -4.14 -14.79
N GLY A 51 0.97 -5.33 -14.39
CA GLY A 51 0.67 -5.93 -13.10
C GLY A 51 1.20 -5.10 -11.94
N LEU A 52 2.44 -4.63 -12.04
CA LEU A 52 3.04 -3.75 -11.03
C LEU A 52 2.25 -2.45 -10.85
N ARG A 53 1.86 -1.79 -11.96
CA ARG A 53 1.04 -0.57 -11.92
C ARG A 53 -0.32 -0.81 -11.25
N ARG A 54 -1.01 -1.90 -11.59
CA ARG A 54 -2.28 -2.29 -10.92
C ARG A 54 -2.08 -2.54 -9.42
N GLY A 55 -0.94 -3.10 -9.03
CA GLY A 55 -0.57 -3.27 -7.63
C GLY A 55 -0.49 -1.93 -6.89
N TYR A 56 0.22 -0.95 -7.44
CA TYR A 56 0.30 0.39 -6.86
C TYR A 56 -1.03 1.15 -6.87
N GLU A 57 -1.86 1.00 -7.91
CA GLU A 57 -3.22 1.56 -7.94
C GLU A 57 -4.06 1.04 -6.78
N ARG A 58 -3.97 -0.27 -6.47
CA ARG A 58 -4.65 -0.88 -5.32
C ARG A 58 -4.10 -0.36 -4.00
N VAL A 59 -2.78 -0.22 -3.87
CA VAL A 59 -2.15 0.40 -2.68
C VAL A 59 -2.70 1.81 -2.46
N LEU A 60 -2.69 2.67 -3.47
CA LEU A 60 -3.19 4.04 -3.40
C LEU A 60 -4.68 4.08 -3.02
N ALA A 61 -5.50 3.20 -3.61
CA ALA A 61 -6.92 3.11 -3.28
C ALA A 61 -7.16 2.72 -1.81
N LEU A 62 -6.41 1.76 -1.28
CA LEU A 62 -6.53 1.33 0.13
C LEU A 62 -6.05 2.43 1.10
N VAL A 63 -5.01 3.18 0.73
CA VAL A 63 -4.54 4.34 1.50
C VAL A 63 -5.60 5.43 1.53
N ASP A 64 -6.18 5.77 0.38
CA ASP A 64 -7.22 6.80 0.27
C ASP A 64 -8.47 6.41 1.08
N LEU A 65 -8.85 5.13 1.06
CA LEU A 65 -9.91 4.60 1.92
C LEU A 65 -9.56 4.74 3.41
N THR A 66 -8.33 4.40 3.80
CA THR A 66 -7.86 4.52 5.20
C THR A 66 -7.83 5.97 5.67
N ILE A 67 -7.34 6.89 4.84
CA ILE A 67 -7.35 8.33 5.11
C ILE A 67 -8.78 8.83 5.31
N GLY A 68 -9.71 8.38 4.46
CA GLY A 68 -11.11 8.79 4.49
C GLY A 68 -11.88 8.31 5.72
N CYS A 69 -11.56 7.12 6.25
CA CYS A 69 -12.24 6.57 7.43
C CYS A 69 -11.48 6.75 8.76
N SER A 70 -10.23 7.23 8.73
CA SER A 70 -9.44 7.42 9.95
C SER A 70 -9.93 8.59 10.80
N THR A 71 -10.22 8.32 12.06
CA THR A 71 -10.56 9.33 13.08
C THR A 71 -9.32 9.90 13.78
N ASP A 72 -8.17 9.22 13.68
CA ASP A 72 -6.89 9.67 14.22
C ASP A 72 -6.21 10.67 13.27
N ARG A 73 -6.15 11.93 13.68
CA ARG A 73 -5.55 13.02 12.89
C ARG A 73 -4.05 12.82 12.66
N SER A 74 -3.33 12.21 13.60
CA SER A 74 -1.89 11.98 13.49
C SER A 74 -1.62 10.91 12.46
N LEU A 75 -2.27 9.75 12.58
CA LEU A 75 -2.15 8.68 11.58
C LEU A 75 -2.57 9.16 10.19
N ARG A 76 -3.68 9.89 10.08
CA ARG A 76 -4.15 10.42 8.80
C ARG A 76 -3.11 11.32 8.12
N ARG A 77 -2.42 12.17 8.89
CA ARG A 77 -1.35 13.03 8.36
C ARG A 77 -0.14 12.22 7.89
N GLU A 78 0.26 11.20 8.64
CA GLU A 78 1.37 10.34 8.24
C GLU A 78 1.02 9.50 7.01
N LEU A 79 -0.22 9.02 6.89
CA LEU A 79 -0.70 8.33 5.67
C LEU A 79 -0.74 9.26 4.45
N LEU A 80 -1.14 10.52 4.61
CA LEU A 80 -1.09 11.51 3.53
C LEU A 80 0.35 11.73 3.03
N ARG A 81 1.33 11.83 3.95
CA ARG A 81 2.75 11.93 3.58
C ARG A 81 3.25 10.64 2.95
N TRP A 82 2.86 9.50 3.52
CA TRP A 82 3.30 8.19 3.04
C TRP A 82 2.78 7.91 1.63
N ARG A 83 1.55 8.33 1.31
CA ARG A 83 0.89 8.18 0.00
C ARG A 83 1.74 8.68 -1.17
N ASP A 84 2.57 9.69 -0.96
CA ASP A 84 3.44 10.23 -2.00
C ASP A 84 4.52 9.22 -2.43
N LEU A 85 4.95 8.31 -1.53
CA LEU A 85 5.95 7.29 -1.84
C LEU A 85 5.45 6.27 -2.90
N PRO A 86 4.33 5.55 -2.72
CA PRO A 86 3.80 4.68 -3.77
C PRO A 86 3.30 5.46 -4.99
N ALA A 87 2.93 6.73 -4.88
CA ALA A 87 2.60 7.56 -6.03
C ALA A 87 3.83 7.79 -6.94
N LEU A 88 4.99 8.07 -6.35
CA LEU A 88 6.25 8.17 -7.10
C LEU A 88 6.60 6.84 -7.78
N LEU A 89 6.49 5.72 -7.05
CA LEU A 89 6.73 4.38 -7.60
C LEU A 89 5.76 4.03 -8.75
N TYR A 90 4.52 4.52 -8.70
CA TYR A 90 3.53 4.34 -9.75
C TYR A 90 3.87 5.11 -11.04
N THR A 91 4.41 6.31 -10.89
CA THR A 91 4.78 7.16 -12.04
C THR A 91 6.11 6.76 -12.68
N ASP A 92 6.96 6.04 -11.96
CA ASP A 92 8.21 5.52 -12.48
C ASP A 92 7.97 4.34 -13.44
N ALA A 93 8.60 4.37 -14.61
CA ALA A 93 8.53 3.29 -15.60
C ALA A 93 9.27 2.02 -15.12
N ARG A 94 10.29 2.17 -14.27
CA ARG A 94 11.10 1.08 -13.73
C ARG A 94 11.55 1.39 -12.30
N PRO A 95 10.61 1.35 -11.33
CA PRO A 95 10.94 1.63 -9.93
C PRO A 95 11.99 0.66 -9.40
N ALA A 96 12.94 1.18 -8.62
CA ALA A 96 13.95 0.36 -7.96
C ALA A 96 13.34 -0.45 -6.81
N VAL A 97 13.81 -1.69 -6.62
CA VAL A 97 13.42 -2.55 -5.49
C VAL A 97 13.72 -1.85 -4.15
N ALA A 98 14.84 -1.13 -4.07
CA ALA A 98 15.23 -0.41 -2.86
C ALA A 98 14.21 0.68 -2.47
N ASP A 99 13.66 1.41 -3.44
CA ASP A 99 12.67 2.45 -3.18
C ASP A 99 11.32 1.84 -2.76
N HIS A 100 10.94 0.72 -3.39
CA HIS A 100 9.78 -0.07 -2.96
C HIS A 100 9.93 -0.53 -1.50
N ASP A 101 11.07 -1.13 -1.17
CA ASP A 101 11.36 -1.65 0.18
C ASP A 101 11.41 -0.52 1.21
N ARG A 102 11.92 0.66 0.83
CA ARG A 102 11.88 1.86 1.67
C ARG A 102 10.44 2.32 1.94
N ALA A 103 9.59 2.38 0.91
CA ALA A 103 8.19 2.74 1.07
C ALA A 103 7.46 1.74 1.98
N LEU A 104 7.65 0.43 1.77
CA LEU A 104 7.08 -0.62 2.62
C LEU A 104 7.56 -0.50 4.07
N ARG A 105 8.85 -0.27 4.31
CA ARG A 105 9.38 -0.08 5.66
C ARG A 105 8.70 1.08 6.38
N VAL A 106 8.57 2.24 5.73
CA VAL A 106 7.92 3.41 6.35
C VAL A 106 6.48 3.11 6.74
N LEU A 107 5.71 2.43 5.88
CA LEU A 107 4.33 2.03 6.19
C LEU A 107 4.25 1.20 7.47
N LEU A 108 5.11 0.19 7.57
CA LEU A 108 5.12 -0.74 8.71
C LEU A 108 5.51 -0.05 10.02
N THR A 109 6.25 1.07 9.97
CA THR A 109 6.55 1.87 11.17
C THR A 109 5.36 2.69 11.69
N LEU A 110 4.30 2.86 10.90
CA LEU A 110 3.12 3.65 11.30
C LEU A 110 2.20 2.92 12.30
N SER A 111 2.44 1.62 12.54
CA SER A 111 1.64 0.83 13.49
C SER A 111 2.52 -0.12 14.29
N PRO A 112 2.40 -0.13 15.63
CA PRO A 112 3.05 -1.14 16.47
C PRO A 112 2.69 -2.58 16.08
N GLU A 113 1.46 -2.80 15.60
CA GLU A 113 1.00 -4.12 15.14
C GLU A 113 1.71 -4.56 13.85
N ALA A 114 2.03 -3.60 12.97
CA ALA A 114 2.68 -3.86 11.70
C ALA A 114 4.23 -3.88 11.80
N TYR A 115 4.81 -3.21 12.79
CA TYR A 115 6.24 -3.08 12.97
C TYR A 115 7.03 -4.41 12.92
N PRO A 116 6.57 -5.52 13.56
CA PRO A 116 7.29 -6.80 13.50
C PRO A 116 7.43 -7.37 12.08
N GLN A 117 6.56 -6.95 11.13
CA GLN A 117 6.64 -7.41 9.74
C GLN A 117 7.87 -6.87 9.01
N ILE A 118 8.55 -5.84 9.52
CA ILE A 118 9.77 -5.31 8.90
C ILE A 118 10.83 -6.41 8.80
N GLU A 119 11.05 -7.16 9.88
CA GLU A 119 12.03 -8.24 9.90
C GLU A 119 11.63 -9.38 8.96
N LEU A 120 10.33 -9.73 8.94
CA LEU A 120 9.80 -10.82 8.12
C LEU A 120 9.82 -10.53 6.61
N LEU A 121 9.51 -9.29 6.23
CA LEU A 121 9.33 -8.91 4.82
C LEU A 121 10.58 -8.30 4.19
N LEU A 122 11.42 -7.63 4.97
CA LEU A 122 12.56 -6.85 4.48
C LEU A 122 13.91 -7.30 5.06
N GLY A 123 13.92 -8.31 5.93
CA GLY A 123 15.10 -8.74 6.68
C GLY A 123 15.54 -7.75 7.77
N ARG A 124 16.39 -8.21 8.69
CA ARG A 124 17.08 -7.32 9.64
C ARG A 124 18.05 -6.43 8.85
N HIS A 125 17.90 -5.12 8.97
CA HIS A 125 18.85 -4.07 8.51
C HIS A 125 19.82 -4.48 7.38
N GLY A 126 19.37 -4.34 6.12
CA GLY A 126 20.21 -4.03 4.95
C GLY A 126 21.66 -4.50 4.94
N THR A 127 21.92 -5.81 5.08
CA THR A 127 23.14 -6.36 4.50
C THR A 127 22.92 -6.40 2.99
N ALA A 128 23.65 -5.55 2.27
CA ALA A 128 23.82 -5.70 0.83
C ALA A 128 24.27 -7.15 0.56
N PRO A 129 23.78 -7.80 -0.52
CA PRO A 129 24.40 -9.03 -0.96
C PRO A 129 25.84 -8.72 -1.37
N ASP A 130 26.79 -9.51 -0.85
CA ASP A 130 28.17 -9.55 -1.34
C ASP A 130 28.24 -9.86 -2.84
#